data_AF-A0A4Q0PIE9-F1
#
_entry.id   AF-A0A4Q0PIE9-F1
#
_cell.length_a   1.000
_cell.length_b   1.000
_cell.length_c   1.000
_cell.angle_alpha   90.00
_cell.angle_beta   90.00
_cell.angle_gamma   90.00
#
_symmetry.space_group_name_H-M   'P 1'
#
loop_
_entity.id
_entity.type
_entity.pdbx_description
1 polymer ?
#
loop_
_entity_poly.entity_id
_entity_poly.type
_entity_poly.pdbx_seq_one_letter_code
_entity_poly.pdbx_strand_id
1 'polypeptide(L)' 'MRDIIWLIVVILLIGWLVGYFGFAESVGSLIHILLVLAVIAILYKLATGRRL' A
#
# COMPACT_ATOMS: atom_id res chain seq x y z
N MET A 1 21.46 5.02 2.56
CA MET A 1 20.27 5.80 2.10
C MET A 1 19.53 5.14 0.94
N ARG A 2 20.22 4.41 0.06
CA ARG A 2 19.59 3.64 -1.04
C ARG A 2 18.76 2.46 -0.53
N ASP A 3 19.20 1.89 0.59
CA ASP A 3 18.68 0.66 1.19
C ASP A 3 17.30 0.84 1.82
N ILE A 4 17.06 1.99 2.48
CA ILE A 4 15.75 2.32 3.06
C ILE A 4 14.71 2.54 1.95
N ILE A 5 15.09 3.20 0.86
CA ILE A 5 14.21 3.41 -0.29
C ILE A 5 13.86 2.06 -0.94
N TRP A 6 14.83 1.17 -1.07
CA TRP A 6 14.61 -0.17 -1.63
C TRP A 6 13.68 -1.02 -0.74
N LEU A 7 13.87 -0.96 0.58
CA LEU A 7 13.00 -1.63 1.54
C LEU A 7 11.55 -1.13 1.46
N ILE A 8 11.35 0.18 1.31
CA ILE A 8 10.02 0.77 1.10
C ILE A 8 9.38 0.25 -0.19
N VAL A 9 10.13 0.23 -1.30
CA VAL A 9 9.64 -0.27 -2.60
C VAL A 9 9.19 -1.73 -2.49
N VAL A 10 9.96 -2.57 -1.79
CA VAL A 10 9.62 -3.98 -1.55
C VAL A 10 8.36 -4.13 -0.71
N ILE A 11 8.26 -3.39 0.40
CA ILE A 11 7.10 -3.44 1.29
C ILE A 11 5.83 -3.01 0.52
N LEU A 12 5.94 -2.01 -0.36
CA LEU A 12 4.83 -1.52 -1.17
C LEU A 12 4.36 -2.56 -2.20
N LEU A 13 5.31 -3.25 -2.84
CA LEU A 13 5.04 -4.33 -3.81
C LEU A 13 4.39 -5.54 -3.13
N ILE A 14 4.90 -5.95 -1.97
CA ILE A 14 4.36 -7.08 -1.20
C ILE A 14 2.98 -6.73 -0.64
N GLY A 15 2.80 -5.53 -0.08
CA GLY A 15 1.50 -5.07 0.43
C GLY A 15 0.41 -5.02 -0.65
N TRP A 16 0.78 -4.62 -1.87
CA TRP A 16 -0.11 -4.64 -3.03
C TRP A 16 -0.46 -6.07 -3.48
N LEU A 17 0.53 -6.96 -3.59
CA LEU A 17 0.31 -8.36 -3.95
C LEU A 17 -0.59 -9.09 -2.94
N VAL A 18 -0.33 -8.91 -1.64
CA VAL A 18 -1.14 -9.50 -0.57
C VAL A 18 -2.56 -8.95 -0.59
N GLY A 19 -2.73 -7.64 -0.86
CA GLY A 19 -4.05 -7.02 -1.03
C GLY A 19 -4.81 -7.51 -2.26
N TYR A 20 -4.10 -7.72 -3.38
CA TYR A 20 -4.68 -8.23 -4.63
C TYR A 20 -5.13 -9.68 -4.51
N PHE A 21 -4.30 -10.55 -3.92
CA PHE A 21 -4.59 -11.98 -3.83
C PHE A 21 -5.43 -12.38 -2.61
N GLY A 22 -5.28 -11.70 -1.47
CA GLY A 22 -5.98 -12.06 -0.23
C GLY A 22 -7.46 -11.69 -0.18
N PHE A 23 -7.91 -10.81 -1.08
CA PHE A 23 -9.27 -10.23 -1.05
C PHE A 23 -10.01 -10.38 -2.39
N ALA A 24 -9.56 -11.29 -3.26
CA ALA A 24 -10.10 -11.45 -4.62
C ALA A 24 -11.49 -12.11 -4.68
N GLU A 25 -11.83 -13.02 -3.76
CA GLU A 25 -12.94 -13.97 -3.98
C GLU A 25 -14.15 -13.77 -3.03
N SER A 26 -14.03 -13.13 -1.86
CA SER A 26 -15.00 -13.39 -0.77
C SER A 26 -15.64 -12.19 -0.03
N VAL A 27 -15.26 -10.92 -0.25
CA VAL A 27 -15.85 -9.81 0.55
C VAL A 27 -16.11 -8.54 -0.26
N GLY A 28 -17.28 -8.48 -0.91
CA GLY A 28 -17.68 -7.43 -1.85
C GLY A 28 -17.67 -5.99 -1.31
N SER A 29 -17.08 -5.09 -2.10
CA SER A 29 -17.15 -3.61 -2.01
C SER A 29 -16.54 -2.92 -0.78
N LEU A 30 -16.99 -3.19 0.45
CA LEU A 30 -16.66 -2.34 1.61
C LEU A 30 -15.20 -2.47 2.05
N ILE A 31 -14.70 -3.70 2.18
CA ILE A 31 -13.30 -3.95 2.58
C ILE A 31 -12.34 -3.51 1.47
N HIS A 32 -12.75 -3.62 0.21
CA HIS A 32 -11.96 -3.16 -0.92
C HIS A 32 -11.75 -1.63 -0.89
N ILE A 33 -12.81 -0.87 -0.61
CA ILE A 33 -12.73 0.60 -0.47
C ILE A 33 -11.83 1.00 0.70
N LEU A 34 -11.97 0.33 1.85
CA LEU A 34 -11.13 0.60 3.03
C LEU A 34 -9.66 0.25 2.77
N LEU A 35 -9.36 -0.83 2.05
CA LEU A 35 -8.01 -1.20 1.61
C LEU A 35 -7.43 -0.20 0.60
N VAL A 36 -8.21 0.23 -0.39
CA VAL A 36 -7.79 1.24 -1.36
C VAL A 36 -7.47 2.57 -0.66
N LEU A 37 -8.30 3.00 0.30
CA LEU A 37 -8.00 4.18 1.13
C LEU A 37 -6.72 4.00 1.95
N ALA A 38 -6.50 2.82 2.54
CA ALA A 38 -5.27 2.52 3.27
C ALA A 38 -4.03 2.60 2.37
N VAL A 39 -4.10 2.07 1.14
CA VAL A 39 -3.01 2.16 0.15
C VAL A 39 -2.77 3.61 -0.28
N ILE A 40 -3.82 4.37 -0.57
CA ILE A 40 -3.72 5.80 -0.92
C ILE A 40 -3.10 6.61 0.23
N ALA A 41 -3.49 6.35 1.48
CA ALA A 41 -2.90 7.00 2.65
C ALA A 41 -1.41 6.68 2.82
N ILE A 42 -1.00 5.44 2.56
CA ILE A 42 0.42 5.02 2.57
C ILE A 42 1.20 5.72 1.45
N LEU A 43 0.65 5.76 0.23
CA LEU A 43 1.26 6.46 -0.91
C LEU A 43 1.35 7.97 -0.66
N TYR A 44 0.30 8.58 -0.11
CA TYR A 44 0.27 9.99 0.26
C TYR A 44 1.31 10.29 1.35
N LYS A 45 1.42 9.44 2.38
CA LYS A 45 2.45 9.58 3.42
C LYS A 45 3.85 9.38 2.88
N LEU A 46 4.05 8.50 1.90
CA LEU A 46 5.35 8.30 1.25
C LEU A 46 5.72 9.48 0.35
N ALA A 47 4.78 10.02 -0.42
CA ALA A 47 4.98 11.16 -1.31
C ALA A 47 5.14 12.48 -0.53
N THR A 48 4.37 12.64 0.56
CA THR A 48 4.35 13.87 1.38
C THR A 48 5.36 13.82 2.52
N GLY A 49 5.82 12.63 2.94
CA GLY A 49 6.84 12.43 3.98
C GLY A 49 8.22 12.99 3.65
N ARG A 50 8.37 13.69 2.51
CA ARG A 50 9.50 14.55 2.18
C ARG A 50 9.09 16.00 1.91
N ARG A 51 8.33 16.60 2.82
CA ARG A 51 8.32 18.07 2.95
C ARG A 51 8.77 18.46 4.36
N LEU A 52 9.94 19.12 4.34
CA LEU A 52 10.76 19.68 5.41
C LEU A 52 11.71 18.68 6.08
#